data_AF-A0A8T5SHT6-F1
#
_entry.id   AF-A0A8T5SHT6-F1
#
_cell.length_a   1.000
_cell.length_b   1.000
_cell.length_c   1.000
_cell.angle_alpha   90.00
_cell.angle_beta   90.00
_cell.angle_gamma   90.00
#
_symmetry.space_group_name_H-M   'P 1'
#
loop_
_entity.id
_entity.type
_entity.pdbx_description
1 polymer ?
#
loop_
_entity_poly.entity_id
_entity_poly.type
_entity_poly.pdbx_seq_one_letter_code
_entity_poly.pdbx_strand_id
1 'polypeptide(L)'
;MWLQILLIPFVIILFLFFIFWIVHEGSRWQKHPTLGFFARFIQASPRRSFITFFSLFLLLIPAALLLMTGMWVDSLDTEIGPQQVDVVIVMLLVFVVLAMSFPVMYSSLGTWRNAKRAEAEMKVKPTGM
;
A
#
# COMPACT_ATOMS: atom_id res chain seq x y z
N MET A 1 -18.07 17.61 -5.75
CA MET A 1 -17.18 17.52 -6.93
C MET A 1 -15.74 17.19 -6.53
N TRP A 2 -15.23 17.78 -5.44
CA TRP A 2 -13.87 17.57 -4.95
C TRP A 2 -13.61 16.15 -4.48
N LEU A 3 -14.60 15.49 -3.86
CA LEU A 3 -14.50 14.10 -3.46
C LEU A 3 -14.18 13.20 -4.67
N GLN A 4 -14.88 13.37 -5.79
CA GLN A 4 -14.67 12.55 -6.98
C GLN A 4 -13.27 12.74 -7.55
N ILE A 5 -12.77 13.97 -7.56
CA ILE A 5 -11.42 14.29 -8.04
C ILE A 5 -10.36 13.66 -7.12
N LEU A 6 -10.52 13.78 -5.81
CA LEU A 6 -9.56 13.27 -4.82
C LEU A 6 -9.68 11.76 -4.58
N LEU A 7 -10.80 11.14 -4.96
CA LEU A 7 -10.99 9.69 -4.97
C LEU A 7 -10.09 8.99 -5.99
N ILE A 8 -9.85 9.61 -7.15
CA ILE A 8 -9.04 9.03 -8.22
C ILE A 8 -7.63 8.61 -7.74
N PRO A 9 -6.79 9.51 -7.17
CA PRO A 9 -5.47 9.14 -6.70
C PRO A 9 -5.52 8.11 -5.57
N PHE A 10 -6.51 8.20 -4.67
CA PHE A 10 -6.70 7.22 -3.60
C PHE A 10 -6.97 5.81 -4.13
N VAL A 11 -7.88 5.68 -5.10
CA VAL A 11 -8.20 4.41 -5.75
C VAL A 11 -7.02 3.86 -6.54
N ILE A 12 -6.23 4.71 -7.22
CA ILE A 12 -5.02 4.28 -7.93
C ILE A 12 -3.99 3.69 -6.96
N ILE A 13 -3.75 4.36 -5.83
CA ILE A 13 -2.79 3.86 -4.82
C ILE A 13 -3.28 2.53 -4.25
N LEU A 14 -4.56 2.41 -3.92
CA LEU A 14 -5.16 1.16 -3.46
C LEU A 14 -5.02 0.04 -4.49
N PHE A 15 -5.37 0.32 -5.75
CA PHE A 15 -5.28 -0.64 -6.83
C PHE A 15 -3.85 -1.17 -7.02
N LEU A 16 -2.86 -0.27 -7.03
CA LEU A 16 -1.44 -0.64 -7.09
C LEU A 16 -1.03 -1.47 -5.87
N PHE A 17 -1.47 -1.07 -4.67
CA PHE A 17 -1.21 -1.80 -3.45
C PHE A 17 -1.70 -3.25 -3.52
N PHE A 18 -2.96 -3.46 -3.93
CA PHE A 18 -3.53 -4.80 -4.08
C PHE A 18 -2.85 -5.62 -5.18
N ILE A 19 -2.53 -5.02 -6.34
CA ILE A 19 -1.78 -5.72 -7.39
C ILE A 19 -0.44 -6.21 -6.84
N PHE A 20 0.33 -5.32 -6.20
CA PHE A 20 1.63 -5.70 -5.66
C PHE A 20 1.50 -6.73 -4.54
N TRP A 21 0.46 -6.64 -3.71
CA TRP A 21 0.23 -7.62 -2.65
C TRP A 21 -0.08 -9.02 -3.21
N ILE A 22 -1.07 -9.15 -4.10
CA ILE A 22 -1.45 -10.42 -4.74
C ILE A 22 -0.25 -11.04 -5.45
N VAL A 23 0.48 -10.20 -6.17
CA VAL A 23 1.61 -10.63 -6.95
C VAL A 23 2.80 -10.99 -6.07
N HIS A 24 3.02 -10.31 -4.95
CA HIS A 24 4.07 -10.65 -3.98
C HIS A 24 3.89 -12.05 -3.38
N GLU A 25 2.66 -12.48 -3.12
CA GLU A 25 2.39 -13.81 -2.53
C GLU A 25 2.51 -14.99 -3.50
N GLY A 26 2.31 -14.77 -4.81
CA GLY A 26 2.29 -15.86 -5.80
C GLY A 26 3.48 -15.88 -6.74
N SER A 27 4.38 -16.86 -6.59
CA SER A 27 5.48 -17.09 -7.55
C SER A 27 4.98 -17.41 -8.97
N ARG A 28 3.79 -18.02 -9.09
CA ARG A 28 3.11 -18.30 -10.38
C ARG A 28 2.88 -17.05 -11.23
N TRP A 29 2.76 -15.88 -10.61
CA TRP A 29 2.48 -14.63 -11.32
C TRP A 29 3.63 -14.17 -12.20
N GLN A 30 4.86 -14.63 -11.98
CA GLN A 30 6.02 -14.29 -12.83
C GLN A 30 5.83 -14.65 -14.30
N LYS A 31 5.07 -15.73 -14.57
CA LYS A 31 4.80 -16.23 -15.93
C LYS A 31 3.54 -15.61 -16.54
N HIS A 32 2.79 -14.80 -15.80
CA HIS A 32 1.55 -14.21 -16.28
C HIS A 32 1.84 -13.10 -17.31
N PRO A 33 1.11 -13.03 -18.45
CA PRO A 33 1.40 -12.08 -19.52
C PRO A 33 1.31 -10.61 -19.08
N THR A 34 0.29 -10.25 -18.30
CA THR A 34 0.10 -8.87 -17.80
C THR A 34 0.75 -8.63 -16.42
N LEU A 35 0.41 -9.45 -15.43
CA LEU A 35 0.90 -9.31 -14.05
C LEU A 35 2.37 -9.70 -13.85
N GLY A 36 2.99 -10.38 -14.82
CA GLY A 36 4.37 -10.84 -14.72
C GLY A 36 5.39 -9.72 -14.60
N PHE A 37 5.13 -8.54 -15.18
CA PHE A 37 5.99 -7.38 -15.01
C PHE A 37 6.07 -6.94 -13.53
N PHE A 38 4.90 -6.77 -12.89
CA PHE A 38 4.81 -6.42 -11.47
C PHE A 38 5.44 -7.50 -10.58
N ALA A 39 5.27 -8.77 -10.95
CA ALA A 39 5.83 -9.91 -10.24
C ALA A 39 7.34 -9.91 -10.23
N ARG A 40 7.94 -9.77 -11.41
CA ARG A 40 9.39 -9.69 -11.54
C ARG A 40 9.96 -8.47 -10.83
N PHE A 41 9.22 -7.35 -10.80
CA PHE A 41 9.66 -6.15 -10.09
C PHE A 41 9.70 -6.34 -8.57
N ILE A 42 8.57 -6.77 -7.97
CA ILE A 42 8.42 -6.85 -6.51
C ILE A 42 9.18 -8.04 -5.92
N GLN A 43 9.23 -9.17 -6.63
CA GLN A 43 9.89 -10.39 -6.19
C GLN A 43 11.40 -10.42 -6.50
N ALA A 44 11.93 -9.43 -7.22
CA ALA A 44 13.36 -9.36 -7.54
C ALA A 44 14.25 -9.23 -6.30
N SER A 45 13.78 -8.59 -5.22
CA SER A 45 14.50 -8.56 -3.95
C SER A 45 13.59 -8.22 -2.77
N PRO A 46 13.86 -8.74 -1.56
CA PRO A 46 13.13 -8.38 -0.36
C PRO A 46 13.13 -6.86 -0.07
N ARG A 47 14.22 -6.17 -0.42
CA ARG A 47 14.34 -4.71 -0.25
C ARG A 47 13.35 -3.96 -1.15
N ARG A 48 13.18 -4.37 -2.40
CA ARG A 48 12.22 -3.75 -3.33
C ARG A 48 10.80 -3.92 -2.84
N SER A 49 10.44 -5.14 -2.40
CA SER A 49 9.14 -5.41 -1.78
C SER A 49 8.86 -4.45 -0.62
N PHE A 50 9.79 -4.36 0.34
CA PHE A 50 9.66 -3.45 1.48
C PHE A 50 9.49 -1.99 1.05
N ILE A 51 10.36 -1.47 0.18
CA ILE A 51 10.30 -0.06 -0.25
C ILE A 51 8.98 0.23 -0.97
N THR A 52 8.50 -0.68 -1.82
CA THR A 52 7.23 -0.48 -2.53
C THR A 52 6.05 -0.43 -1.57
N PHE A 53 5.90 -1.40 -0.66
CA PHE A 53 4.81 -1.39 0.31
C PHE A 53 4.91 -0.22 1.30
N PHE A 54 6.12 0.14 1.72
CA PHE A 54 6.35 1.29 2.58
C PHE A 54 5.99 2.61 1.91
N SER A 55 6.40 2.82 0.65
CA SER A 55 6.05 4.02 -0.11
C SER A 55 4.55 4.11 -0.38
N LEU A 56 3.90 2.99 -0.76
CA LEU A 56 2.45 2.97 -0.97
C LEU A 56 1.68 3.22 0.33
N PHE A 57 2.14 2.67 1.45
CA PHE A 57 1.59 2.95 2.78
C PHE A 57 1.73 4.44 3.14
N LEU A 58 2.91 5.02 2.95
CA LEU A 58 3.14 6.44 3.21
C LEU A 58 2.30 7.35 2.30
N LEU A 59 2.06 6.96 1.05
CA LEU A 59 1.19 7.70 0.12
C LEU A 59 -0.30 7.54 0.44
N LEU A 60 -0.72 6.41 1.03
CA LEU A 60 -2.10 6.19 1.46
C LEU A 60 -2.53 7.18 2.55
N ILE A 61 -1.62 7.58 3.45
CA ILE A 61 -1.93 8.53 4.53
C ILE A 61 -2.38 9.90 4.01
N PRO A 62 -1.58 10.64 3.20
CA PRO A 62 -2.02 11.91 2.65
C PRO A 62 -3.18 11.74 1.66
N ALA A 63 -3.25 10.65 0.90
CA ALA A 63 -4.38 10.39 0.01
C ALA A 63 -5.69 10.20 0.78
N ALA A 64 -5.65 9.50 1.92
CA ALA A 64 -6.76 9.36 2.84
C ALA A 64 -7.21 10.70 3.42
N LEU A 65 -6.26 11.53 3.86
CA LEU A 65 -6.55 12.88 4.36
C LEU A 65 -7.18 13.75 3.27
N LEU A 66 -6.65 13.72 2.04
CA LEU A 66 -7.22 14.45 0.91
C LEU A 66 -8.64 13.98 0.58
N LEU A 67 -8.89 12.68 0.59
CA LEU A 67 -10.23 12.13 0.40
C LEU A 67 -11.21 12.71 1.44
N MET A 68 -10.79 12.75 2.70
CA MET A 68 -11.62 13.31 3.76
C MET A 68 -11.86 14.80 3.59
N THR A 69 -10.82 15.56 3.27
CA THR A 69 -10.93 16.99 2.99
C THR A 69 -11.86 17.25 1.80
N GLY A 70 -11.78 16.45 0.73
CA GLY A 70 -12.67 16.58 -0.42
C GLY A 70 -14.13 16.39 -0.07
N MET A 71 -14.43 15.42 0.81
CA MET A 71 -15.78 15.22 1.32
C MET A 71 -16.26 16.38 2.18
N TRP A 72 -15.39 16.89 3.05
CA TRP A 72 -15.70 18.04 3.90
C TRP A 72 -16.02 19.28 3.06
N VAL A 73 -15.18 19.59 2.06
CA VAL A 73 -15.41 20.72 1.16
C VAL A 73 -16.72 20.55 0.39
N ASP A 74 -16.98 19.37 -0.16
CA ASP A 74 -18.24 19.09 -0.86
C ASP A 74 -19.47 19.22 0.07
N SER A 75 -19.35 18.87 1.35
CA SER A 75 -20.44 18.99 2.33
C SER A 75 -20.71 20.44 2.76
N LEU A 76 -19.69 21.30 2.76
CA LEU A 76 -19.84 22.72 3.07
C LEU A 76 -20.63 23.47 1.98
N ASP A 77 -20.60 22.98 0.75
CA ASP A 77 -21.38 23.51 -0.38
C ASP A 77 -22.85 23.03 -0.39
N THR A 78 -23.28 22.21 0.59
CA THR A 78 -24.67 21.73 0.69
C THR A 78 -25.44 22.37 1.84
N GLU A 79 -26.73 22.65 1.64
CA GLU A 79 -27.61 23.28 2.65
C GLU A 79 -27.80 22.44 3.93
N ILE A 80 -27.47 21.14 3.87
CA ILE A 80 -27.73 20.16 4.92
C ILE A 80 -26.58 20.12 5.97
N GLY A 81 -25.44 20.73 5.68
CA GLY A 81 -24.28 20.78 6.58
C GLY A 81 -23.61 19.40 6.80
N PRO A 82 -22.36 19.38 7.30
CA PRO A 82 -21.54 18.16 7.37
C PRO A 82 -22.03 17.10 8.35
N GLN A 83 -22.99 17.42 9.22
CA GLN A 83 -23.48 16.53 10.28
C GLN A 83 -24.40 15.41 9.78
N GLN A 84 -25.02 15.55 8.59
CA GLN A 84 -25.87 14.51 7.98
C GLN A 84 -25.21 13.79 6.80
N VAL A 85 -23.97 14.14 6.46
CA VAL A 85 -23.23 13.53 5.35
C VAL A 85 -22.51 12.27 5.85
N ASP A 86 -22.40 11.24 5.01
CA ASP A 86 -21.75 9.93 5.24
C ASP A 86 -20.24 10.00 5.59
N VAL A 87 -19.76 11.15 6.08
CA VAL A 87 -18.38 11.43 6.50
C VAL A 87 -17.86 10.38 7.47
N VAL A 88 -18.66 10.00 8.47
CA VAL A 88 -18.27 9.01 9.46
C VAL A 88 -18.03 7.65 8.82
N ILE A 89 -18.89 7.23 7.89
CA ILE A 89 -18.77 5.94 7.19
C ILE A 89 -17.50 5.91 6.34
N VAL A 90 -17.23 6.99 5.61
CA VAL A 90 -16.02 7.06 4.78
C VAL A 90 -14.75 7.15 5.63
N MET A 91 -14.77 7.86 6.75
CA MET A 91 -13.65 7.84 7.71
C MET A 91 -13.38 6.43 8.22
N LEU A 92 -14.42 5.69 8.63
CA LEU A 92 -14.28 4.31 9.12
C LEU A 92 -13.72 3.40 8.02
N LEU A 93 -14.19 3.51 6.78
CA LEU A 93 -13.67 2.74 5.64
C LEU A 93 -12.19 3.04 5.37
N VAL A 94 -11.80 4.30 5.39
CA VAL A 94 -10.41 4.73 5.21
C VAL A 94 -9.52 4.21 6.35
N PHE A 95 -10.00 4.23 7.60
CA PHE A 95 -9.28 3.64 8.72
C PHE A 95 -9.09 2.14 8.57
N VAL A 96 -10.12 1.42 8.11
CA VAL A 96 -10.01 -0.02 7.82
C VAL A 96 -8.96 -0.29 6.75
N VAL A 97 -8.95 0.48 5.66
CA VAL A 97 -7.96 0.36 4.59
C VAL A 97 -6.54 0.58 5.12
N LEU A 98 -6.31 1.64 5.91
CA LEU A 98 -5.01 1.94 6.50
C LEU A 98 -4.58 0.82 7.48
N ALA A 99 -5.50 0.37 8.33
CA ALA A 99 -5.26 -0.73 9.26
C ALA A 99 -4.86 -2.03 8.54
N MET A 100 -5.50 -2.35 7.42
CA MET A 100 -5.18 -3.53 6.60
C MET A 100 -3.83 -3.39 5.87
N SER A 101 -3.46 -2.18 5.48
CA SER A 101 -2.19 -1.93 4.79
C SER A 101 -0.96 -2.09 5.71
N PHE A 102 -1.12 -1.85 7.01
CA PHE A 102 -0.03 -1.87 7.98
C PHE A 102 0.59 -3.28 8.17
N PRO A 103 -0.18 -4.37 8.39
CA PRO A 103 0.37 -5.73 8.47
C PRO A 103 1.16 -6.16 7.23
N VAL A 104 0.70 -5.80 6.02
CA VAL A 104 1.38 -6.14 4.77
C VAL A 104 2.74 -5.43 4.70
N MET A 105 2.77 -4.13 5.00
CA MET A 105 4.02 -3.36 5.06
C MET A 105 4.95 -3.92 6.14
N TYR A 106 4.45 -4.22 7.33
CA TYR A 106 5.25 -4.77 8.43
C TYR A 106 5.81 -6.16 8.12
N SER A 107 5.03 -7.03 7.47
CA SER A 107 5.48 -8.34 6.99
C SER A 107 6.63 -8.23 5.98
N SER A 108 6.54 -7.26 5.05
CA SER A 108 7.59 -7.00 4.08
C SER A 108 8.90 -6.52 4.74
N LEU A 109 8.80 -5.72 5.81
CA LEU A 109 9.94 -5.31 6.64
C LEU A 109 10.61 -6.51 7.33
N GLY A 110 9.81 -7.41 7.90
CA GLY A 110 10.33 -8.64 8.52
C GLY A 110 11.11 -9.50 7.54
N THR A 111 10.56 -9.70 6.34
CA THR A 111 11.19 -10.46 5.25
C THR A 111 12.52 -9.83 4.83
N TRP A 112 12.56 -8.51 4.66
CA TRP A 112 13.78 -7.79 4.31
C TRP A 112 14.85 -7.87 5.42
N ARG A 113 14.47 -7.71 6.69
CA ARG A 113 15.40 -7.82 7.83
C ARG A 113 16.01 -9.21 7.93
N ASN A 114 15.21 -10.25 7.75
CA ASN A 114 15.69 -11.63 7.79
C ASN A 114 16.64 -11.93 6.63
N ALA A 115 16.33 -11.45 5.43
CA ALA A 115 17.24 -11.56 4.28
C ALA A 115 18.58 -10.85 4.54
N LYS A 116 18.56 -9.65 5.14
CA LYS A 116 19.79 -8.92 5.49
C LYS A 116 20.63 -9.62 6.56
N ARG A 117 19.98 -10.27 7.55
CA ARG A 117 20.68 -11.09 8.54
C ARG A 117 21.33 -12.31 7.91
N ALA A 118 20.61 -13.03 7.05
CA ALA A 118 21.15 -14.18 6.33
C ALA A 118 22.34 -13.81 5.42
N GLU A 119 22.26 -12.69 4.70
CA GLU A 119 23.39 -12.15 3.92
C GLU A 119 24.62 -11.85 4.80
N ALA A 120 24.42 -11.31 6.00
CA ALA A 120 25.50 -11.02 6.93
C ALA A 120 26.14 -12.29 7.50
N GLU A 121 25.33 -13.30 7.86
CA GLU A 121 25.81 -14.60 8.34
C GLU A 121 26.64 -15.34 7.27
N MET A 122 26.21 -15.30 6.01
CA MET A 122 26.94 -15.92 4.89
C MET A 122 28.28 -15.24 4.60
N LYS A 123 28.42 -13.92 4.85
CA LYS A 123 29.69 -13.20 4.72
C LYS A 123 30.69 -13.51 5.82
N VAL A 124 30.22 -13.94 6.99
CA VAL A 124 31.08 -14.39 8.10
C VAL A 124 31.50 -15.86 7.91
N LYS A 125 30.74 -16.66 7.16
CA LYS A 125 31.01 -18.08 6.89
C LYS A 125 31.67 -18.49 5.54
N PRO A 126 32.51 -17.70 4.84
CA PRO A 126 33.23 -18.22 3.66
C PRO A 126 34.76 -18.17 3.82
N THR A 127 35.33 -18.88 4.81
CA THR A 127 36.79 -19.22 4.87
C THR A 127 37.09 -20.43 5.78
N GLY A 128 36.12 -21.34 5.97
CA GLY A 128 36.24 -22.44 6.94
C GLY A 128 35.68 -23.77 6.44
N MET A 129 36.01 -24.16 5.22
CA MET A 129 36.12 -25.54 4.75
C MET A 129 37.23 -25.61 3.72
#